data_AF-A0A960XNH0-F1
#
_entry.id   AF-A0A960XNH0-F1
#
_cell.length_a   1.000
_cell.length_b   1.000
_cell.length_c   1.000
_cell.angle_alpha   90.00
_cell.angle_beta   90.00
_cell.angle_gamma   90.00
#
_symmetry.space_group_name_H-M   'P 1'
#
loop_
_entity.id
_entity.type
_entity.pdbx_description
1 polymer ?
#
loop_
_entity_poly.entity_id
_entity_poly.type
_entity_poly.pdbx_seq_one_letter_code
_entity_poly.pdbx_strand_id
1 'polypeptide(L)'
;MKPSPTHARRRRGFTLIELLVVIAIIAILASMLLPALSKAKAKAHQVKCLNNVKTIALATFMYFNDHGRAVPYNGQATATMDNALWVNVLATNYGAINEARICPSAPP
;
A
#
# COMPACT_ATOMS: atom_id res chain seq x y z
N MET A 1 63.11 35.54 1.62
CA MET A 1 61.75 34.97 1.80
C MET A 1 61.77 34.00 2.98
N LYS A 2 60.99 34.26 4.04
CA LYS A 2 60.82 33.34 5.19
C LYS A 2 59.43 32.69 5.07
N PRO A 3 59.29 31.36 5.14
CA PRO A 3 57.98 30.72 5.06
C PRO A 3 57.19 30.93 6.35
N SER A 4 55.91 31.29 6.21
CA SER A 4 54.97 31.48 7.33
C SER A 4 54.35 30.13 7.73
N PRO A 5 54.20 29.82 9.03
CA PRO A 5 53.64 28.54 9.46
C PRO A 5 52.12 28.52 9.25
N THR A 6 51.64 27.63 8.40
CA THR A 6 50.20 27.36 8.23
C THR A 6 49.72 26.48 9.38
N HIS A 7 48.89 27.02 10.27
CA HIS A 7 48.25 26.24 11.33
C HIS A 7 47.30 25.20 10.71
N ALA A 8 47.73 23.92 10.68
CA ALA A 8 46.87 22.81 10.30
C ALA A 8 45.73 22.68 11.33
N ARG A 9 44.50 23.04 10.90
CA ARG A 9 43.29 22.90 11.72
C ARG A 9 43.06 21.43 12.04
N ARG A 10 43.36 21.00 13.27
CA ARG A 10 43.06 19.64 13.75
C ARG A 10 41.57 19.37 13.54
N ARG A 11 41.23 18.41 12.68
CA ARG A 11 39.86 17.93 12.53
C ARG A 11 39.48 17.22 13.82
N ARG A 12 38.44 17.71 14.51
CA ARG A 12 37.84 17.00 15.64
C ARG A 12 37.14 15.75 15.09
N GLY A 13 37.62 14.57 15.48
CA GLY A 13 36.93 13.31 15.19
C GLY A 13 35.78 13.10 16.17
N PHE A 14 34.75 12.39 15.72
CA PHE A 14 33.65 11.95 16.59
C PHE A 14 34.19 10.94 17.59
N THR A 15 33.81 11.07 18.86
CA THR A 15 34.15 10.06 19.87
C THR A 15 33.19 8.87 19.74
N LEU A 16 33.65 7.66 20.06
CA LEU A 16 32.80 6.46 20.07
C LEU A 16 31.58 6.62 20.98
N ILE A 17 31.73 7.37 22.08
CA ILE A 17 30.66 7.62 23.06
C ILE A 17 29.55 8.48 22.45
N GLU A 18 29.90 9.55 21.72
CA GLU A 18 28.92 10.40 21.04
C GLU A 18 28.10 9.60 20.03
N LEU A 19 28.74 8.70 19.28
CA LEU A 19 28.02 7.84 18.32
C LEU A 19 27.13 6.81 19.02
N LEU A 20 27.61 6.24 20.13
CA LEU A 20 26.87 5.25 20.92
C LEU A 20 25.60 5.84 21.57
N VAL A 21 25.66 7.06 22.08
CA VAL A 21 24.49 7.73 22.66
C VAL A 21 23.43 8.01 21.59
N VAL A 22 23.85 8.42 20.38
CA VAL A 22 22.93 8.73 19.29
C VAL A 22 22.15 7.48 18.84
N ILE A 23 22.83 6.36 18.64
CA ILE A 23 22.14 5.12 18.24
C ILE A 23 21.21 4.62 19.35
N ALA A 24 21.54 4.82 20.62
CA ALA A 24 20.68 4.47 21.75
C ALA A 24 19.39 5.28 21.75
N ILE A 25 19.47 6.59 21.50
CA ILE A 25 18.28 7.46 21.42
C ILE A 25 17.43 7.08 20.20
N ILE A 26 18.04 6.83 19.03
CA ILE A 26 17.31 6.40 17.82
C ILE A 26 16.58 5.07 18.08
N ALA A 27 17.21 4.11 18.76
CA ALA A 27 16.60 2.82 19.08
C ALA A 27 15.34 2.96 19.97
N ILE A 28 15.39 3.82 20.99
CA ILE A 28 14.24 4.09 21.86
C ILE A 28 13.09 4.71 21.05
N LEU A 29 13.37 5.72 20.23
CA LEU A 29 12.36 6.37 19.39
C LEU A 29 11.76 5.40 18.36
N ALA A 30 12.60 4.60 17.68
CA ALA A 30 12.16 3.63 16.70
C ALA A 30 11.28 2.53 17.32
N SER A 31 11.56 2.12 18.56
CA SER A 31 10.79 1.07 19.26
C SER A 31 9.32 1.46 19.46
N MET A 32 9.02 2.75 19.62
CA MET A 32 7.65 3.25 19.73
C MET A 32 6.98 3.42 18.36
N LEU A 33 7.77 3.74 17.32
CA LEU A 33 7.28 4.00 15.96
C LEU A 33 6.91 2.72 15.19
N LEU A 34 7.69 1.65 15.32
CA LEU A 34 7.46 0.38 14.62
C LEU A 34 6.07 -0.24 14.87
N PRO A 35 5.60 -0.42 16.13
CA PRO A 35 4.27 -0.99 16.37
C PRO A 35 3.14 -0.05 15.92
N ALA A 36 3.33 1.27 16.05
CA ALA A 36 2.37 2.27 15.56
C ALA A 36 2.25 2.22 14.02
N LEU A 37 3.38 2.14 13.32
CA LEU A 37 3.44 2.06 11.86
C LEU A 37 2.84 0.75 11.34
N SER A 38 3.09 -0.38 12.02
CA SER A 38 2.47 -1.67 11.67
C SER A 38 0.94 -1.61 11.75
N LYS A 39 0.40 -1.04 12.84
CA LYS A 39 -1.05 -0.84 13.00
C LYS A 39 -1.61 0.12 11.95
N ALA A 40 -0.92 1.23 11.67
CA ALA A 40 -1.33 2.19 10.66
C ALA A 40 -1.38 1.57 9.25
N LYS A 41 -0.38 0.75 8.89
CA LYS A 41 -0.34 0.01 7.62
C LYS A 41 -1.52 -0.97 7.50
N ALA A 42 -1.81 -1.74 8.54
CA ALA A 42 -2.96 -2.65 8.55
C ALA A 42 -4.28 -1.89 8.35
N LYS A 43 -4.44 -0.73 9.01
CA LYS A 43 -5.60 0.14 8.81
C LYS A 43 -5.69 0.74 7.42
N ALA A 44 -4.56 1.16 6.83
CA ALA A 44 -4.52 1.64 5.46
C ALA A 44 -4.97 0.56 4.46
N HIS A 45 -4.53 -0.69 4.65
CA HIS A 45 -4.99 -1.83 3.85
C HIS A 45 -6.51 -2.06 4.00
N GLN A 46 -7.04 -1.97 5.23
CA GLN A 46 -8.47 -2.09 5.49
C GLN A 46 -9.26 -0.99 4.79
N VAL A 47 -8.83 0.27 4.89
CA VAL A 47 -9.48 1.41 4.23
C VAL A 47 -9.44 1.28 2.72
N LYS A 48 -8.30 0.85 2.14
CA LYS A 48 -8.19 0.59 0.69
C LYS A 48 -9.22 -0.45 0.24
N CYS A 49 -9.33 -1.57 0.97
CA CYS A 49 -10.32 -2.61 0.70
C CYS A 49 -11.76 -2.06 0.75
N LEU A 50 -12.13 -1.35 1.82
CA LEU A 50 -13.47 -0.77 1.96
C LEU A 50 -13.82 0.20 0.83
N ASN A 51 -12.87 1.04 0.43
CA ASN A 51 -13.06 1.97 -0.69
C ASN A 51 -13.27 1.22 -2.01
N ASN A 52 -12.48 0.17 -2.28
CA ASN A 52 -12.64 -0.64 -3.49
C ASN A 52 -14.03 -1.31 -3.53
N VAL A 53 -14.47 -1.91 -2.42
CA VAL A 53 -15.79 -2.55 -2.30
C VAL A 53 -16.90 -1.52 -2.54
N LYS A 54 -16.79 -0.33 -1.94
CA LYS A 54 -17.74 0.76 -2.15
C LYS A 54 -17.81 1.17 -3.63
N THR A 55 -16.67 1.30 -4.30
CA THR A 55 -16.62 1.64 -5.73
C THR A 55 -17.27 0.56 -6.59
N ILE A 56 -17.02 -0.71 -6.30
CA ILE A 56 -17.64 -1.84 -7.01
C ILE A 56 -19.15 -1.87 -6.79
N ALA A 57 -19.60 -1.70 -5.55
CA ALA A 57 -21.02 -1.65 -5.22
C ALA A 57 -21.73 -0.49 -5.93
N LEU A 58 -21.09 0.69 -5.97
CA LEU A 58 -21.60 1.85 -6.70
C LEU A 58 -21.72 1.55 -8.20
N ALA A 59 -20.68 0.98 -8.81
CA ALA A 59 -20.71 0.61 -10.23
C ALA A 59 -21.83 -0.39 -10.55
N THR A 60 -22.06 -1.36 -9.65
CA THR A 60 -23.15 -2.34 -9.77
C THR A 60 -24.52 -1.67 -9.68
N PHE A 61 -24.68 -0.71 -8.77
CA PHE A 61 -25.92 0.05 -8.62
C PHE A 61 -26.20 0.96 -9.83
N MET A 62 -25.17 1.64 -10.35
CA MET A 62 -25.28 2.45 -11.57
C MET A 62 -25.70 1.58 -12.76
N TYR A 63 -25.09 0.39 -12.92
CA TYR A 63 -25.49 -0.55 -13.97
C TYR A 63 -26.96 -0.98 -13.83
N PHE A 64 -27.40 -1.30 -12.61
CA PHE A 64 -28.79 -1.66 -12.35
C PHE A 64 -29.76 -0.53 -12.71
N ASN A 65 -29.41 0.70 -12.35
CA ASN A 65 -30.21 1.89 -12.65
C ASN A 65 -30.35 2.11 -14.16
N ASP A 66 -29.29 1.91 -14.93
CA ASP A 66 -29.27 2.18 -16.37
C ASP A 66 -29.89 1.05 -17.20
N HIS A 67 -29.79 -0.20 -16.74
CA HIS A 67 -30.23 -1.39 -17.50
C HIS A 67 -31.44 -2.12 -16.90
N GLY A 68 -31.93 -1.71 -15.74
CA GLY A 68 -33.10 -2.31 -15.05
C GLY A 68 -32.89 -3.75 -14.57
N ARG A 69 -31.65 -4.26 -14.60
CA ARG A 69 -31.30 -5.63 -14.21
C ARG A 69 -29.95 -5.66 -13.53
N ALA A 70 -29.77 -6.61 -12.62
CA ALA A 70 -28.48 -6.81 -11.97
C ALA A 70 -27.42 -7.24 -12.99
N VAL A 71 -26.17 -6.92 -12.69
CA VAL A 71 -25.04 -7.41 -13.49
C VAL A 71 -25.08 -8.96 -13.47
N PRO A 72 -25.01 -9.64 -14.62
CA PRO A 72 -25.11 -11.11 -14.66
C PRO A 72 -24.05 -11.76 -13.76
N TYR A 73 -24.51 -12.53 -12.77
CA TYR A 73 -23.65 -13.34 -11.90
C TYR A 73 -23.45 -14.76 -12.47
N ASN A 74 -24.41 -15.23 -13.25
CA ASN A 74 -24.25 -16.36 -14.13
C ASN A 74 -24.10 -15.80 -15.54
N GLY A 75 -22.98 -16.11 -16.20
CA GLY A 75 -22.90 -15.90 -17.63
C GLY A 75 -24.10 -16.54 -18.27
N GLN A 76 -24.77 -15.80 -19.14
CA GLN A 76 -25.68 -16.45 -20.07
C GLN A 76 -24.87 -17.59 -20.71
N ALA A 77 -25.42 -18.80 -20.67
CA ALA A 77 -24.77 -20.07 -21.03
C ALA A 77 -24.35 -20.17 -22.52
N THR A 78 -24.19 -19.04 -23.19
CA THR A 78 -23.94 -18.86 -24.62
C THR A 78 -22.56 -18.26 -24.92
N ALA A 79 -21.76 -17.90 -23.91
CA ALA A 79 -20.34 -17.60 -24.10
C ALA A 79 -19.49 -18.71 -23.44
N THR A 80 -18.49 -19.19 -24.17
CA THR A 80 -17.49 -20.18 -23.73
C THR A 80 -17.14 -20.00 -22.25
N MET A 81 -17.14 -21.11 -21.50
CA MET A 81 -17.28 -21.24 -20.04
C MET A 81 -16.34 -20.41 -19.13
N ASP A 82 -15.46 -19.57 -19.67
CA ASP A 82 -14.51 -18.73 -18.94
C ASP A 82 -14.97 -17.25 -18.74
N ASN A 83 -15.85 -16.72 -19.60
CA ASN A 83 -16.21 -15.29 -19.63
C ASN A 83 -17.61 -14.97 -19.04
N ALA A 84 -18.15 -15.89 -18.25
CA ALA A 84 -19.50 -15.81 -17.72
C ALA A 84 -19.70 -14.68 -16.69
N LEU A 85 -18.67 -14.38 -15.90
CA LEU A 85 -18.73 -13.34 -14.88
C LEU A 85 -18.22 -12.02 -15.44
N TRP A 86 -18.93 -10.92 -15.21
CA TRP A 86 -18.45 -9.57 -15.53
C TRP A 86 -17.08 -9.29 -14.91
N VAL A 87 -16.81 -9.85 -13.72
CA VAL A 87 -15.52 -9.76 -13.03
C VAL A 87 -14.41 -10.49 -13.81
N ASN A 88 -14.71 -11.62 -14.45
CA ASN A 88 -13.75 -12.33 -15.30
C ASN A 88 -13.46 -11.57 -16.59
N VAL A 89 -14.49 -10.98 -17.20
CA VAL A 89 -14.32 -10.11 -18.38
C VAL A 89 -13.44 -8.91 -18.04
N LEU A 90 -13.62 -8.31 -16.87
CA LEU A 90 -12.74 -7.25 -16.44
C LEU A 90 -11.34 -7.76 -16.10
N ALA A 91 -11.17 -8.98 -15.60
CA ALA A 91 -9.86 -9.56 -15.35
C ALA A 91 -9.07 -9.85 -16.64
N THR A 92 -9.75 -10.17 -17.74
CA THR A 92 -9.10 -10.36 -19.04
C THR A 92 -8.81 -9.04 -19.75
N ASN A 93 -9.65 -8.02 -19.56
CA ASN A 93 -9.50 -6.72 -20.24
C ASN A 93 -8.76 -5.65 -19.42
N TYR A 94 -8.65 -5.79 -18.09
CA TYR A 94 -7.99 -4.85 -17.20
C TYR A 94 -7.03 -5.54 -16.23
N GLY A 95 -5.72 -5.30 -16.42
CA GLY A 95 -4.65 -5.94 -15.63
C GLY A 95 -4.63 -5.58 -14.14
N ALA A 96 -5.28 -4.49 -13.73
CA ALA A 96 -5.26 -4.00 -12.34
C ALA A 96 -6.42 -4.52 -11.47
N ILE A 97 -7.33 -5.38 -11.99
CA ILE A 97 -8.53 -5.71 -11.22
C ILE A 97 -8.27 -6.57 -9.98
N ASN A 98 -7.15 -7.30 -9.96
CA ASN A 98 -6.77 -8.12 -8.81
C ASN A 98 -6.58 -7.27 -7.55
N GLU A 99 -6.02 -6.07 -7.69
CA GLU A 99 -5.86 -5.14 -6.56
C GLU A 99 -7.18 -4.50 -6.11
N ALA A 100 -8.15 -4.38 -7.02
CA ALA A 100 -9.47 -3.87 -6.72
C ALA A 100 -10.35 -4.92 -6.03
N ARG A 101 -10.25 -6.19 -6.44
CA ARG A 101 -11.11 -7.28 -5.94
C ARG A 101 -10.55 -8.03 -4.74
N ILE A 102 -9.22 -8.14 -4.61
CA ILE A 102 -8.58 -8.90 -3.53
C ILE A 102 -8.32 -7.95 -2.36
N CYS A 103 -8.94 -8.24 -1.23
CA CYS A 103 -8.72 -7.48 -0.01
C CYS A 103 -7.57 -8.08 0.80
N PRO A 104 -6.43 -7.37 0.96
CA PRO A 104 -5.28 -7.87 1.73
C PRO A 104 -5.54 -7.94 3.25
N SER A 105 -6.69 -7.42 3.71
CA SER A 105 -7.11 -7.45 5.12
C SER A 105 -8.20 -8.49 5.39
N ALA A 106 -8.64 -9.26 4.39
CA ALA A 106 -9.59 -10.35 4.59
C ALA A 106 -8.91 -11.49 5.35
N PRO A 107 -9.55 -12.07 6.39
CA PRO A 107 -9.08 -13.31 7.00
C PRO A 107 -9.03 -14.43 5.95
N PRO A 108 -8.06 -15.37 6.04
CA PRO A 108 -8.05 -16.58 5.23
C PRO A 108 -9.24 -17.50 5.55
#